data_AF-A0A528D7G6-F1
#
_entry.id   AF-A0A528D7G6-F1
#
_cell.length_a   1.000
_cell.length_b   1.000
_cell.length_c   1.000
_cell.angle_alpha   90.00
_cell.angle_beta   90.00
_cell.angle_gamma   90.00
#
_symmetry.space_group_name_H-M   'P 1'
#
loop_
_entity.id
_entity.type
_entity.pdbx_description
1 polymer ?
#
loop_
_entity_poly.entity_id
_entity_poly.type
_entity_poly.pdbx_seq_one_letter_code
_entity_poly.pdbx_strand_id
1 'polypeptide(L)'
;VDHARRSKLRANHSATHLIHEALREVLGTHVAQKGSLVAPERLRFDISHNKPISSEELEDVERMANEIVVQNSPVTTRLMSV
;
A
#
# COMPACT_ATOMS: atom_id res chain seq x y z
N VAL A 1 0.36 -21.69 13.88
CA VAL A 1 0.25 -20.67 12.81
C VAL A 1 1.25 -21.01 11.73
N ASP A 2 0.88 -20.95 10.46
CA ASP A 2 1.86 -21.08 9.36
C ASP A 2 2.66 -19.77 9.23
N HIS A 3 3.96 -19.85 9.51
CA HIS A 3 4.86 -18.70 9.53
C HIS A 3 5.20 -18.17 8.14
N ALA A 4 5.32 -19.04 7.13
CA ALA A 4 5.61 -18.63 5.77
C ALA A 4 4.42 -17.85 5.18
N ARG A 5 3.21 -18.41 5.35
CA ARG A 5 1.97 -17.73 4.98
C ARG A 5 1.79 -16.41 5.71
N ARG A 6 2.04 -16.38 7.03
CA ARG A 6 1.95 -15.15 7.83
C ARG A 6 2.94 -14.08 7.36
N SER A 7 4.14 -14.46 6.95
CA SER A 7 5.16 -13.49 6.49
C SER A 7 4.75 -12.83 5.18
N LYS A 8 4.21 -13.61 4.22
CA LYS A 8 3.67 -13.07 2.96
C LYS A 8 2.49 -12.10 3.20
N LEU A 9 1.57 -12.48 4.10
CA LEU A 9 0.46 -11.60 4.48
C LEU A 9 0.95 -10.28 5.09
N ARG A 10 1.97 -10.32 5.95
CA ARG A 10 2.56 -9.10 6.55
C ARG A 10 3.21 -8.20 5.50
N ALA A 11 3.93 -8.78 4.53
CA ALA A 11 4.54 -8.03 3.45
C ALA A 11 3.45 -7.31 2.62
N ASN A 12 2.41 -8.04 2.19
CA ASN A 12 1.32 -7.47 1.41
C ASN A 12 0.49 -6.44 2.20
N HIS A 13 0.32 -6.64 3.50
CA HIS A 13 -0.30 -5.63 4.36
C HIS A 13 0.54 -4.35 4.46
N SER A 14 1.85 -4.47 4.61
CA SER A 14 2.75 -3.32 4.65
C SER A 14 2.73 -2.57 3.31
N ALA A 15 2.77 -3.31 2.19
CA ALA A 15 2.65 -2.76 0.85
C ALA A 15 1.33 -2.00 0.63
N THR A 16 0.24 -2.41 1.29
CA THR A 16 -1.04 -1.70 1.21
C THR A 16 -0.91 -0.25 1.69
N HIS A 17 -0.21 -0.02 2.80
CA HIS A 17 -0.02 1.32 3.35
C HIS A 17 0.87 2.16 2.45
N LEU A 18 1.97 1.59 1.94
CA LEU A 18 2.89 2.29 1.04
C LEU A 18 2.21 2.68 -0.27
N ILE A 19 1.46 1.75 -0.88
CA ILE A 19 0.73 2.00 -2.12
C ILE A 19 -0.36 3.05 -1.88
N HIS A 20 -1.08 2.99 -0.76
CA HIS A 20 -2.11 3.98 -0.46
C HIS A 20 -1.54 5.39 -0.34
N GLU A 21 -0.41 5.56 0.34
CA GLU A 21 0.25 6.85 0.45
C GLU A 21 0.77 7.33 -0.91
N ALA A 22 1.47 6.47 -1.67
CA ALA A 22 1.96 6.81 -3.00
C ALA A 22 0.82 7.22 -3.96
N LEU A 23 -0.33 6.54 -3.90
CA LEU A 23 -1.53 6.93 -4.65
C LEU A 23 -2.04 8.32 -4.24
N ARG A 24 -1.97 8.70 -2.97
CA ARG A 24 -2.38 10.04 -2.50
C ARG A 24 -1.41 11.12 -2.95
N GLU A 25 -0.11 10.84 -2.95
CA GLU A 25 0.92 11.77 -3.42
C GLU A 25 0.82 12.01 -4.94
N VAL A 26 0.60 10.94 -5.73
CA VAL A 26 0.56 11.04 -7.20
C VAL A 26 -0.81 11.52 -7.71
N LEU A 27 -1.90 10.96 -7.19
CA LEU A 27 -3.25 11.22 -7.72
C LEU A 27 -4.02 12.29 -6.94
N GLY A 28 -3.57 12.63 -5.73
CA GLY A 28 -4.18 13.62 -4.85
C GLY A 28 -4.85 13.04 -3.59
N THR A 29 -5.02 13.90 -2.59
CA THR A 29 -5.48 13.52 -1.24
C THR A 29 -6.93 13.05 -1.16
N HIS A 30 -7.72 13.22 -2.23
CA HIS A 30 -9.08 12.70 -2.34
C HIS A 30 -9.14 11.18 -2.56
N VAL A 31 -8.01 10.56 -2.91
CA VAL A 31 -7.90 9.10 -2.94
C VAL A 31 -8.23 8.57 -1.54
N ALA A 32 -9.24 7.70 -1.50
CA ALA A 32 -9.69 7.03 -0.30
C ALA A 32 -9.89 5.56 -0.61
N GLN A 33 -9.51 4.72 0.36
CA GLN A 33 -9.73 3.27 0.29
C GLN A 33 -11.23 2.94 0.20
N LYS A 34 -11.58 2.05 -0.73
CA LYS A 34 -12.92 1.46 -0.89
C LYS A 34 -12.92 -0.05 -0.66
N GLY A 35 -11.77 -0.70 -0.75
CA GLY A 35 -11.63 -2.14 -0.50
C GLY A 35 -10.17 -2.55 -0.47
N SER A 36 -9.88 -3.69 0.17
CA SER A 36 -8.55 -4.30 0.11
C SER A 36 -8.65 -5.81 0.29
N LEU A 37 -7.93 -6.56 -0.55
CA LEU A 37 -7.67 -7.98 -0.39
C LEU A 37 -6.19 -8.17 -0.12
N VAL A 38 -5.86 -8.70 1.06
CA VAL A 38 -4.50 -9.09 1.42
C VAL A 38 -4.44 -10.62 1.46
N ALA A 39 -3.99 -11.23 0.36
CA ALA A 39 -3.76 -12.67 0.26
C ALA A 39 -2.25 -12.95 0.20
N PRO A 40 -1.76 -14.16 0.54
CA PRO A 40 -0.33 -14.48 0.46
C PRO A 40 0.25 -14.37 -0.97
N GLU A 41 -0.58 -14.60 -1.99
CA GLU A 41 -0.17 -14.63 -3.40
C GLU A 41 -0.36 -13.28 -4.09
N ARG A 42 -1.24 -12.41 -3.57
CA ARG A 42 -1.52 -11.10 -4.17
C ARG A 42 -2.11 -10.10 -3.18
N LEU A 43 -1.87 -8.83 -3.49
CA LEU A 43 -2.58 -7.68 -2.92
C LEU A 43 -3.53 -7.11 -3.99
N ARG A 44 -4.76 -6.78 -3.61
CA ARG A 44 -5.66 -5.89 -4.38
C ARG A 44 -6.03 -4.70 -3.50
N PHE A 45 -5.93 -3.49 -4.02
CA PHE A 45 -6.29 -2.27 -3.32
C PHE A 45 -7.25 -1.47 -4.18
N ASP A 46 -8.48 -1.27 -3.69
CA ASP A 46 -9.54 -0.60 -4.42
C ASP A 46 -9.70 0.82 -3.85
N ILE A 47 -9.69 1.85 -4.72
CA ILE A 47 -9.75 3.27 -4.33
C ILE A 47 -10.90 4.01 -5.01
N SER A 48 -11.31 5.15 -4.44
CA SER A 48 -12.11 6.14 -5.18
C SER A 48 -11.22 7.08 -5.98
N HIS A 49 -11.35 7.01 -7.31
CA HIS A 49 -10.76 7.95 -8.25
C HIS A 49 -11.72 8.13 -9.44
N ASN A 50 -11.80 9.34 -9.99
CA ASN A 50 -12.85 9.74 -10.93
C ASN A 50 -12.47 9.54 -12.41
N LYS A 51 -11.23 9.14 -12.69
CA LYS A 51 -10.72 8.83 -14.02
C LYS A 51 -9.87 7.55 -13.96
N PRO A 52 -9.62 6.87 -15.10
CA PRO A 52 -8.59 5.85 -15.17
C PRO A 52 -7.22 6.42 -14.79
N ILE A 53 -6.40 5.63 -14.09
CA ILE A 53 -5.00 5.95 -13.80
C ILE A 53 -4.19 5.72 -15.07
N SER A 54 -3.37 6.69 -15.47
CA SER A 54 -2.48 6.55 -16.63
C SER A 54 -1.32 5.58 -16.33
N SER A 55 -0.66 5.07 -17.36
CA SER A 55 0.53 4.21 -17.16
C SER A 55 1.66 4.95 -16.46
N GLU A 56 1.87 6.23 -16.79
CA GLU A 56 2.89 7.08 -16.16
C GLU A 56 2.59 7.31 -14.67
N GLU A 57 1.32 7.60 -14.32
CA GLU A 57 0.88 7.71 -12.93
C GLU A 57 1.09 6.39 -12.17
N LEU A 58 0.85 5.23 -12.81
CA LEU A 58 1.12 3.92 -12.20
C LEU A 58 2.62 3.67 -11.97
N GLU A 59 3.47 4.02 -12.93
CA GLU A 59 4.94 3.92 -12.82
C GLU A 59 5.46 4.79 -11.68
N ASP A 60 4.94 6.01 -11.52
CA ASP A 60 5.31 6.89 -10.41
C ASP A 60 4.89 6.35 -9.04
N VAL A 61 3.68 5.79 -8.94
CA VAL A 61 3.21 5.13 -7.71
C VAL A 61 4.09 3.93 -7.36
N GLU A 62 4.43 3.09 -8.35
CA GLU A 62 5.30 1.93 -8.16
C GLU A 62 6.70 2.36 -7.71
N ARG A 63 7.29 3.36 -8.38
CA ARG A 63 8.60 3.90 -8.05
C ARG A 63 8.63 4.42 -6.62
N MET A 64 7.69 5.27 -6.24
CA MET A 64 7.62 5.86 -4.89
C MET A 64 7.45 4.79 -3.81
N ALA A 65 6.55 3.81 -4.01
CA ALA A 65 6.36 2.73 -3.05
C ALA A 65 7.66 1.91 -2.85
N ASN A 66 8.35 1.58 -3.95
CA ASN A 66 9.60 0.82 -3.90
C ASN A 66 10.77 1.60 -3.28
N GLU A 67 10.86 2.90 -3.52
CA GLU A 67 11.85 3.77 -2.86
C GLU A 67 11.75 3.67 -1.33
N ILE A 68 10.53 3.64 -0.77
CA ILE A 68 10.32 3.46 0.67
C ILE A 68 10.66 2.04 1.13
N VAL A 69 10.32 1.01 0.34
CA VAL A 69 10.68 -0.38 0.66
C VAL A 69 12.19 -0.54 0.85
N VAL A 70 12.98 0.03 -0.06
CA VAL A 70 14.46 -0.09 -0.04
C VAL A 70 15.08 0.58 1.18
N GLN A 71 14.45 1.62 1.74
CA GLN A 71 14.94 2.27 2.96
C GLN A 71 14.95 1.34 4.17
N ASN A 72 14.11 0.29 4.18
CA ASN A 72 14.03 -0.70 5.25
C ASN A 72 13.86 -0.08 6.65
N SER A 73 13.11 1.02 6.71
CA SER A 73 12.86 1.76 7.94
C SER A 73 12.01 0.95 8.93
N PRO A 74 12.25 1.08 10.25
CA PRO A 74 11.48 0.35 11.25
C PRO A 74 10.02 0.82 11.28
N VAL A 75 9.09 -0.14 11.33
CA VAL A 75 7.65 0.13 11.50
C VAL A 75 7.26 -0.13 12.95
N THR A 76 6.70 0.88 13.61
CA THR A 76 6.25 0.80 15.02
C THR A 76 4.75 1.04 15.13
N THR A 77 4.09 0.29 16.01
CA THR A 77 2.70 0.54 16.41
C THR A 77 2.67 0.88 17.89
N ARG A 78 2.07 2.00 18.26
CA ARG A 78 1.88 2.43 19.65
C ARG A 78 0.38 2.48 19.96
N LEU A 79 0.00 2.04 21.15
CA LEU A 79 -1.35 2.26 21.67
C LEU A 79 -1.45 3.72 22.10
N MET A 80 -2.44 4.43 21.57
CA MET A 80 -2.74 5.82 21.90
C MET A 80 -4.09 5.87 22.62
N SER A 81 -4.20 6.71 23.64
CA SER A 81 -5.49 7.02 24.29
C SER A 81 -6.37 7.82 23.33
N VAL A 82 -7.65 7.46 23.28
CA VAL A 82 -8.70 8.19 22.54
C VAL A 82 -9.24 9.32 23.40
#